data_AF-A0AAE1S657-F1
#
_entry.id   AF-A0AAE1S657-F1
#
_cell.length_a   1.000
_cell.length_b   1.000
_cell.length_c   1.000
_cell.angle_alpha   90.00
_cell.angle_beta   90.00
_cell.angle_gamma   90.00
#
_symmetry.space_group_name_H-M   'P 1'
#
loop_
_entity.id
_entity.type
_entity.pdbx_description
1 polymer ?
#
loop_
_entity_poly.entity_id
_entity_poly.type
_entity_poly.pdbx_seq_one_letter_code
_entity_poly.pdbx_strand_id
1 'polypeptide(L)'
;MEDVAKDFLNELIRRSLIQVADTLWQEVTECRIYLSTSGSCRKKGIRDDESVPATEYLSSCQKLQKLWLDGRIEKLPLSYPFPNSITVMVLVNLELMEDSMPILGMFPNLRNLGLVAAYKGKEITCNDNNFCQLEFLRLDSLQNLERWHLDTSAMPLIKGLGIHDCPKLKEIPELIKDVHVGS
;
A
#
# COMPACT_ATOMS: atom_id res chain seq x y z
N MET A 1 -9.41 13.93 -22.57
CA MET A 1 -9.58 13.16 -21.31
C MET A 1 -8.34 13.28 -20.44
N GLU A 2 -7.12 13.28 -21.00
CA GLU A 2 -5.87 13.53 -20.26
C GLU A 2 -5.78 14.93 -19.62
N ASP A 3 -6.30 15.97 -20.28
CA ASP A 3 -6.22 17.36 -19.76
C ASP A 3 -7.05 17.57 -18.48
N VAL A 4 -8.21 16.92 -18.38
CA VAL A 4 -9.08 17.00 -17.18
C VAL A 4 -8.42 16.32 -15.98
N ALA A 5 -7.73 15.20 -16.21
CA ALA A 5 -6.99 14.49 -15.17
C ALA A 5 -5.77 15.29 -14.67
N LYS A 6 -5.12 16.03 -15.58
CA LYS A 6 -4.01 16.93 -15.27
C LYS A 6 -4.43 18.13 -14.42
N ASP A 7 -5.55 18.76 -14.76
CA ASP A 7 -6.08 19.90 -14.00
C ASP A 7 -6.52 19.49 -12.59
N PHE A 8 -7.05 18.27 -12.46
CA PHE A 8 -7.47 17.73 -11.17
C PHE A 8 -6.31 17.41 -10.23
N LEU A 9 -5.25 16.80 -10.74
CA LEU A 9 -4.00 16.54 -10.01
C LEU A 9 -3.39 17.84 -9.47
N ASN A 10 -3.31 18.86 -10.31
CA ASN A 10 -2.76 20.16 -9.93
C ASN A 10 -3.61 20.80 -8.82
N GLU A 11 -4.92 20.61 -8.85
CA GLU A 11 -5.82 21.10 -7.81
C GLU A 11 -5.68 20.31 -6.49
N LEU A 12 -5.49 18.99 -6.53
CA LEU A 12 -5.25 18.17 -5.33
C LEU A 12 -3.89 18.46 -4.67
N ILE A 13 -2.86 18.70 -5.49
CA ILE A 13 -1.53 19.17 -5.05
C ILE A 13 -1.67 20.58 -4.45
N ARG A 14 -2.41 21.48 -5.10
CA ARG A 14 -2.67 22.86 -4.63
C ARG A 14 -3.46 22.89 -3.32
N ARG A 15 -4.34 21.92 -3.08
CA ARG A 15 -5.13 21.77 -1.85
C ARG A 15 -4.41 21.02 -0.73
N SER A 16 -3.16 20.58 -0.95
CA SER A 16 -2.33 19.83 0.01
C SER A 16 -2.95 18.51 0.49
N LEU A 17 -3.85 17.93 -0.30
CA LEU A 17 -4.51 16.66 0.02
C LEU A 17 -3.65 15.45 -0.36
N ILE A 18 -2.69 15.65 -1.27
CA ILE A 18 -1.70 14.66 -1.72
C ILE A 18 -0.39 15.42 -2.00
N GLN A 19 0.76 14.89 -1.58
CA GLN A 19 2.06 15.34 -2.08
C GLN A 19 2.56 14.30 -3.09
N VAL A 20 2.48 14.57 -4.40
CA VAL A 20 3.10 13.68 -5.39
C VAL A 20 4.58 14.05 -5.49
N ALA A 21 5.47 13.17 -5.03
CA ALA A 21 6.89 13.50 -4.89
C ALA A 21 7.68 13.45 -6.21
N ASP A 22 7.23 12.68 -7.22
CA ASP A 22 7.86 12.66 -8.54
C ASP A 22 6.83 12.32 -9.62
N THR A 23 6.78 13.14 -10.67
CA THR A 23 6.11 12.81 -11.93
C THR A 23 7.13 12.98 -13.05
N LEU A 24 7.71 11.88 -13.54
CA LEU A 24 8.50 11.91 -14.78
C LEU A 24 7.53 12.00 -15.96
N TRP A 25 7.46 13.18 -16.56
CA TRP A 25 6.52 13.49 -17.64
C TRP A 25 6.91 12.73 -18.92
N GLN A 26 6.28 11.57 -19.12
CA GLN A 26 5.68 11.15 -20.39
C GLN A 26 4.73 9.94 -20.21
N GLU A 27 4.89 9.12 -19.17
CA GLU A 27 3.92 8.08 -18.75
C GLU A 27 4.06 7.82 -17.23
N VAL A 28 3.01 8.06 -16.43
CA VAL A 28 3.09 7.90 -14.96
C VAL A 28 3.19 6.41 -14.61
N THR A 29 4.41 5.92 -14.42
CA THR A 29 4.69 4.53 -14.02
C THR A 29 4.87 4.38 -12.51
N GLU A 30 5.09 5.48 -11.79
CA GLU A 30 5.30 5.54 -10.35
C GLU A 30 4.50 6.69 -9.74
N CYS A 31 3.85 6.43 -8.60
CA CYS A 31 3.08 7.43 -7.87
C CYS A 31 3.39 7.29 -6.37
N ARG A 32 3.65 8.42 -5.71
CA ARG A 32 3.75 8.51 -4.25
C ARG A 32 2.61 9.37 -3.73
N ILE A 33 1.88 8.85 -2.76
CA ILE A 33 0.74 9.50 -2.13
C ILE A 33 1.03 9.59 -0.64
N TYR A 34 0.90 10.79 -0.08
CA TYR A 34 0.94 10.99 1.38
C TYR A 34 -0.49 11.11 1.89
N LEU A 35 -0.83 10.26 2.86
CA LEU A 35 -2.15 10.13 3.47
C LEU A 35 -2.07 10.65 4.91
N SER A 36 -2.90 11.62 5.28
CA SER A 36 -2.94 12.10 6.67
C SER A 36 -4.35 12.05 7.22
N THR A 37 -4.49 11.55 8.45
CA THR A 37 -5.70 11.73 9.25
C THR A 37 -5.81 13.22 9.58
N SER A 38 -6.73 13.92 8.92
CA SER A 38 -7.04 15.31 9.26
C SER A 38 -7.75 15.37 10.62
N GLY A 39 -6.98 15.29 11.71
CA GLY A 39 -7.43 15.50 13.09
C GLY A 39 -7.11 16.88 13.66
N SER A 40 -6.53 17.81 12.88
CA SER A 40 -6.36 19.21 13.29
C SER A 40 -6.17 20.16 12.10
N CYS A 41 -7.18 20.28 11.25
CA CYS A 41 -7.37 21.53 10.51
C CYS A 41 -8.21 22.47 11.37
N ARG A 42 -7.60 23.31 12.21
CA ARG A 42 -8.25 24.56 12.62
C ARG A 42 -8.32 25.48 11.40
N LYS A 43 -9.21 25.18 10.45
CA LYS A 43 -9.55 26.11 9.37
C LYS A 43 -10.52 27.14 9.93
N LYS A 44 -10.03 28.36 10.13
CA LYS A 44 -10.87 29.54 10.25
C LYS A 44 -11.54 29.74 8.90
N GLY A 45 -12.83 29.37 8.82
CA GLY A 45 -13.73 29.66 7.72
C GLY A 45 -13.52 28.80 6.48
N ILE A 46 -14.38 27.80 6.29
CA ILE A 46 -15.20 27.51 5.10
C ILE A 46 -16.04 26.28 5.46
N ARG A 47 -17.31 26.31 5.02
CA ARG A 47 -18.42 25.43 5.44
C ARG A 47 -18.17 23.98 5.07
N ASP A 48 -18.73 23.09 5.89
CA ASP A 48 -18.83 21.65 5.65
C ASP A 48 -19.53 21.39 4.32
N ASP A 49 -18.79 20.87 3.34
CA ASP A 49 -19.38 20.18 2.18
C ASP A 49 -18.34 19.25 1.53
N GLU A 50 -18.75 17.99 1.37
CA GLU A 50 -18.23 16.93 0.50
C GLU A 50 -16.70 16.66 0.42
N SER A 51 -16.29 15.61 1.12
CA SER A 51 -14.99 14.95 0.96
C SER A 51 -14.94 14.10 -0.32
N VAL A 52 -14.35 14.57 -1.43
CA VAL A 52 -14.11 13.74 -2.64
C VAL A 52 -13.00 14.34 -3.53
N PRO A 53 -12.20 13.58 -4.32
CA PRO A 53 -11.56 12.26 -4.22
C PRO A 53 -10.06 12.27 -4.66
N ALA A 54 -9.10 11.83 -3.83
CA ALA A 54 -7.78 11.42 -4.34
C ALA A 54 -7.85 10.17 -5.28
N THR A 55 -9.02 9.55 -5.36
CA THR A 55 -9.22 8.13 -5.65
C THR A 55 -9.80 7.84 -7.04
N GLU A 56 -10.47 8.80 -7.69
CA GLU A 56 -10.84 8.71 -9.12
C GLU A 56 -9.61 8.77 -10.04
N TYR A 57 -8.50 9.28 -9.53
CA TYR A 57 -7.27 9.44 -10.30
C TYR A 57 -6.53 8.11 -10.50
N LEU A 58 -6.44 7.28 -9.45
CA LEU A 58 -5.74 5.99 -9.52
C LEU A 58 -6.36 5.02 -10.52
N SER A 59 -7.69 4.97 -10.58
CA SER A 59 -8.41 4.11 -11.52
C SER A 59 -8.22 4.52 -12.99
N SER A 60 -7.92 5.79 -13.25
CA SER A 60 -7.63 6.31 -14.61
C SER A 60 -6.20 6.01 -15.08
N CYS A 61 -5.28 5.74 -14.15
CA CYS A 61 -3.86 5.54 -14.43
C CYS A 61 -3.54 4.08 -14.78
N GLN A 62 -3.99 3.63 -15.96
CA GLN A 62 -3.79 2.24 -16.42
C GLN A 62 -2.31 1.85 -16.62
N LYS A 63 -1.37 2.80 -16.66
CA LYS A 63 0.08 2.56 -16.77
C LYS A 63 0.83 2.56 -15.44
N LEU A 64 0.13 2.80 -14.32
CA LEU A 64 0.76 2.89 -13.02
C LEU A 64 1.27 1.52 -12.55
N GLN A 65 2.58 1.38 -12.43
CA GLN A 65 3.23 0.13 -12.04
C GLN A 65 3.69 0.13 -10.59
N LYS A 66 4.07 1.30 -10.05
CA LYS A 66 4.61 1.43 -8.71
C LYS A 66 3.78 2.40 -7.89
N LEU A 67 3.33 1.96 -6.72
CA LEU A 67 2.56 2.79 -5.80
C LEU A 67 3.23 2.85 -4.44
N TRP A 68 3.52 4.05 -3.98
CA TRP A 68 4.02 4.33 -2.64
C TRP A 68 2.93 5.08 -1.85
N LEU A 69 2.50 4.50 -0.74
CA LEU A 69 1.57 5.15 0.18
C LEU A 69 2.33 5.44 1.48
N ASP A 70 2.49 6.70 1.83
CA ASP A 70 3.12 7.14 3.08
C ASP A 70 2.11 7.95 3.91
N GLY A 71 2.33 8.09 5.21
CA GLY A 71 1.55 8.95 6.09
C GLY A 71 0.88 8.17 7.21
N ARG A 72 -0.20 8.68 7.84
CA ARG A 72 -0.78 8.09 9.07
C ARG A 72 -2.30 7.96 8.96
N ILE A 73 -2.76 6.77 8.60
CA ILE A 73 -4.17 6.38 8.38
C ILE A 73 -4.50 4.98 8.91
N GLU A 74 -5.44 4.88 9.84
CA GLU A 74 -5.74 3.60 10.52
C GLU A 74 -6.34 2.50 9.62
N LYS A 75 -6.82 2.87 8.42
CA LYS A 75 -7.43 1.96 7.45
C LYS A 75 -7.08 2.35 6.03
N LEU A 76 -6.70 1.38 5.21
CA LEU A 76 -6.45 1.62 3.78
C LEU A 76 -7.77 2.01 3.09
N PRO A 77 -7.75 2.99 2.17
CA PRO A 77 -8.90 3.32 1.35
C PRO A 77 -9.10 2.24 0.27
N LEU A 78 -9.61 1.08 0.68
CA LEU A 78 -9.81 -0.11 -0.18
C LEU A 78 -11.16 -0.10 -0.91
N SER A 79 -11.97 0.93 -0.69
CA SER A 79 -13.25 1.17 -1.38
C SER A 79 -13.10 1.51 -2.86
N TYR A 80 -11.88 1.56 -3.39
CA TYR A 80 -11.58 2.14 -4.71
C TYR A 80 -10.81 1.16 -5.59
N PRO A 81 -11.12 1.11 -6.91
CA PRO A 81 -10.44 0.23 -7.82
C PRO A 81 -9.02 0.74 -8.07
N PHE A 82 -8.04 0.04 -7.51
CA PHE A 82 -6.66 0.22 -7.90
C PHE A 82 -6.42 -0.36 -9.31
N PRO A 83 -5.51 0.24 -10.11
CA PRO A 83 -5.22 -0.27 -11.43
C PRO A 83 -4.51 -1.64 -11.34
N ASN A 84 -4.98 -2.60 -12.14
CA ASN A 84 -4.40 -3.94 -12.22
C ASN A 84 -2.93 -3.94 -12.72
N SER A 85 -2.44 -2.84 -13.28
CA SER A 85 -1.06 -2.70 -13.77
C SER A 85 -0.02 -2.53 -12.65
N ILE A 86 -0.44 -2.39 -11.40
CA ILE A 86 0.47 -2.28 -10.26
C ILE A 86 1.26 -3.58 -10.10
N THR A 87 2.57 -3.44 -10.14
CA THR A 87 3.56 -4.50 -9.92
C THR A 87 4.37 -4.30 -8.64
N VAL A 88 4.43 -3.06 -8.12
CA VAL A 88 5.13 -2.72 -6.88
C VAL A 88 4.22 -1.88 -6.00
N MET A 89 4.07 -2.29 -4.73
CA MET A 89 3.39 -1.49 -3.73
C MET A 89 4.23 -1.37 -2.47
N VAL A 90 4.39 -0.15 -1.97
CA VAL A 90 5.10 0.11 -0.71
C VAL A 90 4.22 0.97 0.19
N LEU A 91 3.88 0.42 1.35
CA LEU A 91 3.12 1.07 2.40
C LEU A 91 4.08 1.51 3.49
N VAL A 92 4.07 2.78 3.85
CA VAL A 92 5.03 3.40 4.77
C VAL A 92 4.27 4.20 5.83
N ASN A 93 4.62 4.01 7.10
CA ASN A 93 4.10 4.77 8.25
C ASN A 93 2.58 4.76 8.49
N LEU A 94 1.79 4.00 7.71
CA LEU A 94 0.33 4.14 7.64
C LEU A 94 -0.43 3.90 8.96
N GLU A 95 0.11 3.31 10.01
CA GLU A 95 -0.64 3.03 11.27
C GLU A 95 -1.89 2.12 11.11
N LEU A 96 -1.91 1.26 10.09
CA LEU A 96 -3.05 0.36 9.79
C LEU A 96 -3.38 -0.56 10.97
N MET A 97 -4.65 -0.58 11.38
CA MET A 97 -5.13 -1.45 12.47
C MET A 97 -5.71 -2.77 11.95
N GLU A 98 -6.29 -2.75 10.75
CA GLU A 98 -6.87 -3.91 10.08
C GLU A 98 -5.84 -4.61 9.16
N ASP A 99 -5.90 -5.93 9.11
CA ASP A 99 -5.07 -6.71 8.19
C ASP A 99 -5.48 -6.43 6.73
N SER A 100 -4.55 -5.85 5.98
CA SER A 100 -4.73 -5.50 4.57
C SER A 100 -4.24 -6.58 3.62
N MET A 101 -3.52 -7.61 4.09
CA MET A 101 -2.97 -8.67 3.26
C MET A 101 -4.01 -9.40 2.42
N PRO A 102 -5.24 -9.71 2.92
CA PRO A 102 -6.26 -10.36 2.11
C PRO A 102 -6.61 -9.59 0.84
N ILE A 103 -6.63 -8.26 0.91
CA ILE A 103 -7.03 -7.39 -0.21
C ILE A 103 -5.83 -7.07 -1.09
N LEU A 104 -4.66 -6.80 -0.50
CA LEU A 104 -3.40 -6.62 -1.24
C LEU A 104 -3.06 -7.88 -2.05
N GLY A 105 -3.43 -9.06 -1.55
CA GLY A 105 -3.26 -10.34 -2.23
C GLY A 105 -4.09 -10.54 -3.48
N MET A 106 -5.15 -9.74 -3.68
CA MET A 106 -6.01 -9.84 -4.87
C MET A 106 -5.44 -9.11 -6.09
N PHE A 107 -4.34 -8.36 -5.95
CA PHE A 107 -3.75 -7.61 -7.04
C PHE A 107 -3.07 -8.56 -8.04
N PRO A 108 -3.58 -8.66 -9.28
CA PRO A 108 -3.25 -9.77 -10.17
C PRO A 108 -1.81 -9.72 -10.69
N ASN A 109 -1.17 -8.55 -10.70
CA ASN A 109 0.17 -8.35 -11.22
C ASN A 109 1.18 -7.92 -10.14
N LEU A 110 0.80 -7.91 -8.86
CA LEU A 110 1.67 -7.45 -7.78
C LEU A 110 2.83 -8.42 -7.57
N ARG A 111 4.06 -7.94 -7.79
CA ARG A 111 5.31 -8.70 -7.68
C ARG A 111 6.11 -8.33 -6.45
N ASN A 112 6.08 -7.07 -6.05
CA ASN A 112 6.84 -6.56 -4.91
C ASN A 112 5.91 -5.86 -3.93
N LEU A 113 5.92 -6.30 -2.68
CA LEU A 113 5.15 -5.67 -1.61
C LEU A 113 6.06 -5.33 -0.43
N GLY A 114 5.99 -4.09 0.04
CA GLY A 114 6.68 -3.63 1.24
C GLY A 114 5.72 -3.01 2.24
N LEU A 115 5.78 -3.46 3.50
CA LEU A 115 5.13 -2.83 4.64
C LEU A 115 6.21 -2.33 5.59
N VAL A 116 6.38 -1.01 5.69
CA VAL A 116 7.43 -0.36 6.50
C VAL A 116 6.78 0.54 7.54
N ALA A 117 6.81 0.13 8.81
CA ALA A 117 6.10 0.80 9.91
C ALA A 117 4.61 1.05 9.60
N ALA A 118 4.02 0.26 8.69
CA ALA A 118 2.71 0.52 8.11
C ALA A 118 1.55 -0.11 8.88
N TYR A 119 1.82 -1.14 9.70
CA TYR A 119 0.81 -1.95 10.37
C TYR A 119 1.03 -1.96 11.89
N LYS A 120 -0.05 -1.75 12.64
CA LYS A 120 -0.09 -1.71 14.12
C LYS A 120 -0.87 -2.86 14.72
N GLY A 121 -1.58 -3.65 13.92
CA GLY A 121 -2.24 -4.86 14.37
C GLY A 121 -1.24 -5.99 14.65
N LYS A 122 -1.79 -7.14 15.03
CA LYS A 122 -1.03 -8.26 15.59
C LYS A 122 -0.87 -9.45 14.68
N GLU A 123 -1.70 -9.56 13.65
CA GLU A 123 -1.82 -10.77 12.86
C GLU A 123 -2.00 -10.39 11.40
N ILE A 124 -1.30 -11.08 10.52
CA ILE A 124 -1.51 -10.98 9.07
C ILE A 124 -1.86 -12.33 8.50
N THR A 125 -2.74 -12.34 7.50
CA THR A 125 -3.29 -13.54 6.89
C THR A 125 -3.19 -13.47 5.37
N CYS A 126 -2.59 -14.51 4.80
CA CYS A 126 -2.42 -14.69 3.37
C CYS A 126 -3.19 -15.94 2.96
N ASN A 127 -4.40 -15.73 2.46
CA ASN A 127 -5.32 -16.81 2.10
C ASN A 127 -4.89 -17.56 0.84
N ASP A 128 -5.44 -18.74 0.62
CA ASP A 128 -5.30 -19.49 -0.63
C ASP A 128 -5.61 -18.61 -1.86
N ASN A 129 -4.80 -18.78 -2.92
CA ASN A 129 -4.86 -18.01 -4.17
C ASN A 129 -4.61 -16.49 -4.06
N ASN A 130 -4.21 -15.98 -2.88
CA ASN A 130 -3.70 -14.63 -2.79
C ASN A 130 -2.23 -14.57 -3.23
N PHE A 131 -1.83 -13.40 -3.75
CA PHE A 131 -0.46 -13.10 -4.10
C PHE A 131 0.12 -14.02 -5.19
N CYS A 132 -0.70 -14.39 -6.19
CA CYS A 132 -0.32 -15.32 -7.27
C CYS A 132 0.93 -14.90 -8.07
N GLN A 133 1.29 -13.62 -8.10
CA GLN A 133 2.46 -13.09 -8.81
C GLN A 133 3.55 -12.53 -7.89
N LEU A 134 3.39 -12.65 -6.57
CA LEU A 134 4.30 -12.01 -5.62
C LEU A 134 5.65 -12.74 -5.62
N GLU A 135 6.72 -11.99 -5.89
CA GLU A 135 8.10 -12.46 -5.95
C GLU A 135 8.89 -12.00 -4.72
N PHE A 136 8.59 -10.81 -4.17
CA PHE A 136 9.29 -10.26 -3.01
C PHE A 136 8.33 -9.63 -1.99
N LEU A 137 8.47 -10.04 -0.74
CA LEU A 137 7.76 -9.45 0.40
C LEU A 137 8.75 -8.87 1.40
N ARG A 138 8.53 -7.62 1.81
CA ARG A 138 9.26 -6.96 2.89
C ARG A 138 8.31 -6.59 4.03
N LEU A 139 8.61 -7.07 5.23
CA LEU A 139 7.97 -6.69 6.48
C LEU A 139 9.03 -5.99 7.35
N ASP A 140 8.82 -4.71 7.61
CA ASP A 140 9.82 -3.88 8.29
C ASP A 140 9.16 -3.04 9.39
N SER A 141 9.77 -3.03 10.58
CA SER A 141 9.37 -2.17 11.70
C SER A 141 7.91 -2.43 12.14
N LEU A 142 7.43 -3.67 12.02
CA LEU A 142 6.09 -4.08 12.40
C LEU A 142 6.06 -4.51 13.88
N GLN A 143 6.21 -3.51 14.75
CA GLN A 143 6.45 -3.66 16.19
C GLN A 143 5.40 -4.47 16.98
N ASN A 144 4.20 -4.64 16.43
CA ASN A 144 3.10 -5.35 17.07
C ASN A 144 2.78 -6.69 16.41
N LEU A 145 3.39 -7.01 15.27
CA LEU A 145 3.10 -8.23 14.55
C LEU A 145 3.57 -9.43 15.37
N GLU A 146 2.63 -10.31 15.74
CA GLU A 146 2.86 -11.49 16.55
C GLU A 146 2.72 -12.78 15.74
N ARG A 147 1.75 -12.83 14.81
CA ARG A 147 1.43 -14.02 14.02
C ARG A 147 1.35 -13.72 12.54
N TRP A 148 1.82 -14.67 11.75
CA TRP A 148 1.65 -14.68 10.31
C TRP A 148 1.01 -16.00 9.89
N HIS A 149 -0.22 -15.91 9.41
CA HIS A 149 -0.97 -17.02 8.83
C HIS A 149 -0.78 -17.03 7.31
N LEU A 150 -0.31 -18.17 6.79
CA LEU A 150 -0.07 -18.37 5.37
C LEU A 150 -0.68 -19.71 4.98
N ASP A 151 -1.66 -19.68 4.09
CA ASP A 151 -2.27 -20.89 3.55
C ASP A 151 -1.36 -21.57 2.52
N THR A 152 -1.62 -22.85 2.28
CA THR A 152 -0.75 -23.75 1.50
C THR A 152 -0.48 -23.27 0.07
N SER A 153 -1.43 -22.57 -0.55
CA SER A 153 -1.32 -22.11 -1.95
C SER A 153 -1.06 -20.62 -2.10
N ALA A 154 -0.83 -19.89 -1.00
CA ALA A 154 -0.52 -18.47 -1.03
C ALA A 154 0.93 -18.23 -1.49
N MET A 155 1.15 -17.15 -2.26
CA MET A 155 2.49 -16.71 -2.71
C MET A 155 3.33 -17.79 -3.43
N PRO A 156 2.80 -18.49 -4.45
CA PRO A 156 3.48 -19.62 -5.09
C PRO A 156 4.78 -19.25 -5.84
N LEU A 157 5.01 -17.98 -6.14
CA LEU A 157 6.16 -17.49 -6.90
C LEU A 157 7.17 -16.72 -6.05
N ILE A 158 7.09 -16.81 -4.72
CA ILE A 158 7.96 -16.06 -3.81
C ILE A 158 9.43 -16.45 -4.01
N LYS A 159 10.29 -15.44 -4.15
CA LYS A 159 11.74 -15.58 -4.38
C LYS A 159 12.57 -14.99 -3.25
N GLY A 160 12.05 -13.98 -2.56
CA GLY A 160 12.76 -13.31 -1.47
C GLY A 160 11.82 -12.79 -0.39
N LEU A 161 12.29 -12.88 0.86
CA LEU A 161 11.59 -12.41 2.03
C LEU A 161 12.52 -11.51 2.84
N GLY A 162 12.12 -10.28 3.13
CA GLY A 162 12.84 -9.38 4.02
C GLY A 162 12.04 -9.18 5.30
N ILE A 163 12.57 -9.57 6.45
CA ILE A 163 11.93 -9.31 7.75
C ILE A 163 12.96 -8.57 8.61
N HIS A 164 12.66 -7.32 8.91
CA HIS A 164 13.54 -6.47 9.72
C HIS A 164 12.73 -5.79 10.83
N ASP A 165 13.28 -5.75 12.04
CA ASP A 165 12.67 -5.06 13.18
C ASP A 165 11.19 -5.44 13.44
N CYS A 166 10.92 -6.76 13.48
CA CYS A 166 9.62 -7.35 13.83
C CYS A 166 9.75 -8.16 15.14
N PRO A 167 10.04 -7.51 16.29
CA PRO A 167 10.54 -8.19 17.50
C PRO A 167 9.52 -9.14 18.17
N LYS A 168 8.23 -9.02 17.85
CA LYS A 168 7.17 -9.86 18.43
C LYS A 168 6.75 -11.02 17.53
N LEU A 169 7.23 -11.07 16.28
CA LEU A 169 6.85 -12.11 15.33
C LEU A 169 7.47 -13.43 15.79
N LYS A 170 6.63 -14.36 16.22
CA LYS A 170 7.09 -15.59 16.88
C LYS A 170 7.63 -16.60 15.89
N GLU A 171 6.94 -16.78 14.77
CA GLU A 171 7.22 -17.82 13.80
C GLU A 171 6.98 -17.30 12.38
N ILE A 172 7.87 -17.70 11.48
CA ILE A 172 7.70 -17.55 10.02
C ILE A 172 7.02 -18.84 9.53
N PRO A 173 5.99 -18.77 8.67
CA PRO A 173 5.35 -19.97 8.12
C PRO A 173 6.35 -20.91 7.42
N GLU A 174 6.24 -22.21 7.69
CA GLU A 174 7.18 -23.24 7.19
C GLU A 174 7.38 -23.21 5.68
N LEU A 175 6.29 -22.97 4.94
CA LEU A 175 6.25 -22.93 3.48
C LEU A 175 7.22 -21.92 2.86
N ILE A 176 7.65 -20.91 3.62
CA ILE A 176 8.50 -19.82 3.13
C ILE A 176 9.78 -19.63 3.96
N LYS A 177 10.08 -20.56 4.88
CA LYS A 177 11.31 -20.51 5.70
C LYS A 177 12.59 -20.64 4.86
N ASP A 178 12.52 -21.38 3.75
CA ASP A 178 13.67 -21.65 2.88
C ASP A 178 13.90 -20.57 1.80
N VAL A 179 13.00 -19.59 1.71
CA VAL A 179 13.17 -18.43 0.84
C VAL A 179 14.32 -17.59 1.39
N HIS A 180 15.23 -17.11 0.54
CA HIS A 180 16.36 -16.30 0.99
C HIS A 180 15.88 -15.11 1.83
N VAL A 181 16.19 -15.15 3.14
CA VAL A 181 15.89 -14.08 4.08
C VAL A 181 17.08 -13.11 4.08
N GLY A 182 16.93 -12.00 3.36
CA GLY A 182 17.92 -10.92 3.40
C GLY A 182 17.90 -10.28 4.80
N SER A 183 19.07 -10.19 5.44
CA SER A 183 19.27 -9.59 6.78
C SER A 183 19.41 -8.07 6.72
#